data_AF-A0A8S1TWB5-F1
#
_entry.id   AF-A0A8S1TWB5-F1
#
_cell.length_a   1.000
_cell.length_b   1.000
_cell.length_c   1.000
_cell.angle_alpha   90.00
_cell.angle_beta   90.00
_cell.angle_gamma   90.00
#
_symmetry.space_group_name_H-M   'P 1'
#
loop_
_entity.id
_entity.type
_entity.pdbx_description
1 polymer ?
#
loop_
_entity_poly.entity_id
_entity_poly.type
_entity_poly.pdbx_seq_one_letter_code
_entity_poly.pdbx_strand_id
1 'polypeptide(L)'
;MNYQAVLDQIKCYEPHFEDYNFLEFQKFNPKLIITNNYVYYGQFENNLRHGKGILLQHSGRKYEGQWQNDQKQGYGWELLANGSQYEGNYAMGKPHGQGKFIWPNGEVYEGEWNLGVKEGQGTWYGLKGEQYQGEWINNVAYGYGEHIHSNGDRYVGNFKDWLKNGEGQEYFSNGDRYQGNYQNGKPHGYGEYYWSNGAVFQGYFKDGLRCGKGIWKRREDSPSDQYQGEYEEDKKNGYGVYKWSNGNEYRGIFMNDYKHGYGEMHYVDGKILKGNWEQGKLVNEIKSNSSKKMSNSFDNHIKIVDNTHYFNKSQQNKNILMDNQLQNNNQIKNIPYNECDNEKLSNQYADAFNSNKDIPNNNKSNPASSQTHRTTKTIRIRQYQKDKSFSMSQQNSQYGPSSPKRDFSEKNEKQKTQTRFCIKTSDNFYLHIRRPKQFSLYQN
;
A
#
# COMPACT_ATOMS: atom_id res chain seq x y z
N MET A 1 23.68 5.22 45.02
CA MET A 1 22.58 5.93 45.73
C MET A 1 22.44 5.37 47.13
N ASN A 2 21.83 6.11 48.07
CA ASN A 2 21.43 5.55 49.37
C ASN A 2 20.27 4.55 49.15
N TYR A 3 20.32 3.38 49.80
CA TYR A 3 19.27 2.35 49.76
C TYR A 3 17.87 2.92 50.01
N GLN A 4 17.73 3.80 51.02
CA GLN A 4 16.45 4.39 51.38
C GLN A 4 15.84 5.20 50.22
N ALA A 5 16.66 6.01 49.54
CA ALA A 5 16.19 6.84 48.43
C ALA A 5 15.72 6.01 47.22
N VAL A 6 16.36 4.86 46.97
CA VAL A 6 15.94 3.92 45.91
C VAL A 6 14.67 3.17 46.31
N LEU A 7 14.55 2.78 47.58
CA LEU A 7 13.33 2.15 48.10
C LEU A 7 12.14 3.11 47.99
N ASP A 8 12.33 4.40 48.29
CA ASP A 8 11.28 5.41 48.16
C ASP A 8 10.96 5.74 46.70
N GLN A 9 11.95 5.70 45.79
CA GLN A 9 11.72 5.74 44.34
C GLN A 9 10.83 4.59 43.87
N ILE A 10 11.03 3.37 44.37
CA ILE A 10 10.21 2.20 44.04
C ILE A 10 8.80 2.30 44.65
N LYS A 11 8.64 2.83 45.87
CA LYS A 11 7.30 3.05 46.46
C LYS A 11 6.49 4.10 45.71
N CYS A 12 7.15 5.15 45.20
CA CYS A 12 6.53 6.22 44.41
C CYS A 12 6.52 5.93 42.90
N TYR A 13 6.89 4.72 42.48
CA TYR A 13 6.81 4.31 41.08
C TYR A 13 5.34 4.09 40.69
N GLU A 14 4.88 4.81 39.68
CA GLU A 14 3.59 4.55 39.02
C GLU A 14 3.80 3.41 38.00
N PRO A 15 3.28 2.19 38.25
CA PRO A 15 3.44 1.08 37.33
C PRO A 15 2.50 1.21 36.12
N HIS A 16 2.91 0.65 34.99
CA HIS A 16 2.08 0.49 33.80
C HIS A 16 0.96 -0.54 34.03
N PHE A 17 1.26 -1.59 34.80
CA PHE A 17 0.28 -2.61 35.19
C PHE A 17 -0.13 -2.49 36.67
N GLU A 18 -1.43 -2.54 36.96
CA GLU A 18 -1.95 -2.39 38.33
C GLU A 18 -1.38 -3.43 39.32
N ASP A 19 -1.14 -4.66 38.86
CA ASP A 19 -0.60 -5.77 39.65
C ASP A 19 0.93 -5.74 39.83
N TYR A 20 1.59 -4.68 39.35
CA TYR A 20 3.01 -4.39 39.58
C TYR A 20 3.25 -3.30 40.64
N ASN A 21 2.20 -2.88 41.37
CA ASN A 21 2.38 -1.94 42.48
C ASN A 21 3.17 -2.54 43.66
N PHE A 22 3.74 -1.66 44.49
CA PHE A 22 4.63 -2.05 45.60
C PHE A 22 3.99 -3.03 46.61
N LEU A 23 2.68 -2.90 46.90
CA LEU A 23 1.97 -3.73 47.89
C LEU A 23 1.71 -5.15 47.35
N GLU A 24 1.41 -5.29 46.06
CA GLU A 24 1.29 -6.62 45.43
C GLU A 24 2.62 -7.36 45.46
N PHE A 25 3.71 -6.68 45.13
CA PHE A 25 5.06 -7.27 45.19
C PHE A 25 5.42 -7.78 46.58
N GLN A 26 5.05 -7.08 47.66
CA GLN A 26 5.36 -7.50 49.04
C GLN A 26 4.82 -8.89 49.39
N LYS A 27 3.74 -9.35 48.75
CA LYS A 27 3.15 -10.69 48.97
C LYS A 27 4.07 -11.84 48.53
N PHE A 28 5.10 -11.55 47.73
CA PHE A 28 5.96 -12.54 47.08
C PHE A 28 7.44 -12.47 47.51
N ASN A 29 7.74 -11.83 48.66
CA ASN A 29 9.10 -11.66 49.20
C ASN A 29 10.13 -11.16 48.16
N PRO A 30 9.91 -9.97 47.57
CA PRO A 30 10.72 -9.44 46.49
C PRO A 30 12.10 -8.99 47.01
N LYS A 31 13.13 -9.09 46.18
CA LYS A 31 14.46 -8.54 46.48
C LYS A 31 14.67 -7.23 45.71
N LEU A 32 15.27 -6.25 46.38
CA LEU A 32 15.75 -5.01 45.78
C LEU A 32 17.24 -5.14 45.45
N ILE A 33 17.59 -5.10 44.16
CA ILE A 33 18.97 -5.03 43.68
C ILE A 33 19.24 -3.62 43.18
N ILE A 34 20.31 -3.01 43.69
CA ILE A 34 20.74 -1.66 43.31
C ILE A 34 22.15 -1.78 42.73
N THR A 35 22.31 -1.36 41.47
CA THR A 35 23.62 -1.28 40.80
C THR A 35 23.85 0.15 40.31
N ASN A 36 25.05 0.42 39.80
CA ASN A 36 25.37 1.70 39.15
C ASN A 36 24.57 1.94 37.85
N ASN A 37 24.02 0.88 37.23
CA ASN A 37 23.38 0.95 35.90
C ASN A 37 21.87 0.75 35.96
N TYR A 38 21.36 0.00 36.94
CA TYR A 38 19.93 -0.28 37.11
C TYR A 38 19.53 -0.56 38.56
N VAL A 39 18.23 -0.40 38.82
CA VAL A 39 17.51 -0.90 39.98
C VAL A 39 16.58 -2.03 39.52
N TYR A 40 16.54 -3.14 40.24
CA TYR A 40 15.56 -4.21 40.04
C TYR A 40 14.81 -4.48 41.34
N TYR A 41 13.49 -4.60 41.25
CA TYR A 41 12.61 -4.99 42.36
C TYR A 41 11.65 -6.07 41.90
N GLY A 42 11.77 -7.28 42.44
CA GLY A 42 10.98 -8.41 41.99
C GLY A 42 11.38 -9.74 42.62
N GLN A 43 10.80 -10.82 42.13
CA GLN A 43 11.04 -12.18 42.62
C GLN A 43 12.38 -12.73 42.11
N PHE A 44 12.90 -13.75 42.79
CA PHE A 44 14.14 -14.45 42.48
C PHE A 44 14.01 -15.95 42.76
N GLU A 45 14.60 -16.76 41.90
CA GLU A 45 14.76 -18.21 42.09
C GLU A 45 16.23 -18.57 41.78
N ASN A 46 16.87 -19.39 42.61
CA ASN A 46 18.28 -19.79 42.44
C ASN A 46 19.26 -18.61 42.21
N ASN A 47 18.99 -17.46 42.83
CA ASN A 47 19.68 -16.17 42.68
C ASN A 47 19.58 -15.48 41.30
N LEU A 48 18.79 -16.01 40.37
CA LEU A 48 18.43 -15.38 39.10
C LEU A 48 17.07 -14.67 39.23
N ARG A 49 16.83 -13.61 38.46
CA ARG A 49 15.49 -12.99 38.39
C ARG A 49 14.49 -14.00 37.82
N HIS A 50 13.36 -14.14 38.50
CA HIS A 50 12.28 -15.06 38.16
C HIS A 50 10.95 -14.40 38.51
N GLY A 51 9.82 -14.86 37.96
CA GLY A 51 8.49 -14.39 38.34
C GLY A 51 8.27 -12.94 37.94
N LYS A 52 7.44 -12.19 38.65
CA LYS A 52 7.24 -10.76 38.33
C LYS A 52 8.45 -9.93 38.78
N GLY A 53 8.76 -8.87 38.04
CA GLY A 53 9.74 -7.89 38.47
C GLY A 53 9.77 -6.61 37.63
N ILE A 54 10.11 -5.51 38.29
CA ILE A 54 10.35 -4.19 37.71
C ILE A 54 11.85 -3.98 37.55
N LEU A 55 12.29 -3.52 36.39
CA LEU A 55 13.65 -3.08 36.10
C LEU A 55 13.64 -1.62 35.65
N LEU A 56 14.39 -0.77 36.36
CA LEU A 56 14.57 0.64 36.04
C LEU A 56 16.05 0.91 35.73
N GLN A 57 16.39 1.26 34.50
CA GLN A 57 17.76 1.60 34.10
C GLN A 57 18.00 3.11 34.14
N HIS A 58 19.23 3.53 34.46
CA HIS A 58 19.64 4.94 34.44
C HIS A 58 19.58 5.57 33.02
N SER A 59 19.57 4.73 31.97
CA SER A 59 19.32 5.12 30.57
C SER A 59 17.89 5.60 30.30
N GLY A 60 16.98 5.51 31.27
CA GLY A 60 15.54 5.75 31.09
C GLY A 60 14.75 4.53 30.63
N ARG A 61 15.42 3.41 30.29
CA ARG A 61 14.75 2.15 29.95
C ARG A 61 14.03 1.59 31.18
N LYS A 62 12.78 1.17 31.00
CA LYS A 62 11.97 0.50 32.03
C LYS A 62 11.45 -0.83 31.52
N TYR A 63 11.29 -1.80 32.40
CA TYR A 63 10.55 -3.02 32.11
C TYR A 63 9.71 -3.44 33.31
N GLU A 64 8.47 -3.84 33.05
CA GLU A 64 7.54 -4.45 33.99
C GLU A 64 7.07 -5.75 33.35
N GLY A 65 7.37 -6.89 33.95
CA GLY A 65 6.93 -8.16 33.36
C GLY A 65 7.43 -9.38 34.09
N GLN A 66 7.19 -10.52 33.47
CA GLN A 66 7.63 -11.82 33.96
C GLN A 66 9.09 -12.10 33.56
N TRP A 67 9.79 -12.81 34.42
CA TRP A 67 11.19 -13.19 34.30
C TRP A 67 11.33 -14.70 34.47
N GLN A 68 12.27 -15.28 33.75
CA GLN A 68 12.70 -16.66 33.94
C GLN A 68 14.22 -16.70 33.74
N ASN A 69 14.96 -17.13 34.76
CA ASN A 69 16.41 -17.30 34.73
C ASN A 69 17.16 -16.07 34.16
N ASP A 70 16.90 -14.89 34.74
CA ASP A 70 17.44 -13.58 34.31
C ASP A 70 17.05 -13.08 32.91
N GLN A 71 16.21 -13.81 32.18
CA GLN A 71 15.64 -13.40 30.90
C GLN A 71 14.19 -12.95 31.06
N LYS A 72 13.73 -12.04 30.20
CA LYS A 72 12.31 -11.69 30.11
C LYS A 72 11.53 -12.82 29.47
N GLN A 73 10.37 -13.12 30.01
CA GLN A 73 9.51 -14.22 29.59
C GLN A 73 8.05 -13.82 29.74
N GLY A 74 7.12 -14.45 29.02
CA GLY A 74 5.68 -14.21 29.19
C GLY A 74 5.27 -12.76 28.92
N TYR A 75 4.15 -12.32 29.49
CA TYR A 75 3.63 -10.97 29.25
C TYR A 75 4.41 -9.89 30.02
N GLY A 76 4.67 -8.76 29.38
CA GLY A 76 5.27 -7.58 30.00
C GLY A 76 5.25 -6.32 29.11
N TRP A 77 5.61 -5.19 29.72
CA TRP A 77 5.73 -3.87 29.11
C TRP A 77 7.18 -3.36 29.22
N GLU A 78 7.65 -2.68 28.18
CA GLU A 78 8.96 -2.06 28.11
C GLU A 78 8.86 -0.63 27.55
N LEU A 79 9.47 0.33 28.26
CA LEU A 79 9.87 1.62 27.69
C LEU A 79 11.35 1.54 27.29
N LEU A 80 11.65 1.72 26.01
CA LEU A 80 13.01 1.77 25.48
C LEU A 80 13.63 3.17 25.68
N ALA A 81 14.95 3.25 25.73
CA ALA A 81 15.68 4.51 25.95
C ALA A 81 15.47 5.55 24.84
N ASN A 82 15.04 5.15 23.64
CA ASN A 82 14.65 6.06 22.56
C ASN A 82 13.19 6.59 22.69
N GLY A 83 12.45 6.18 23.72
CA GLY A 83 11.06 6.54 23.98
C GLY A 83 10.02 5.61 23.35
N SER A 84 10.43 4.57 22.60
CA SER A 84 9.50 3.58 22.05
C SER A 84 8.99 2.68 23.15
N GLN A 85 7.80 2.10 22.98
CA GLN A 85 7.19 1.20 23.94
C GLN A 85 6.84 -0.14 23.30
N TYR A 86 7.00 -1.23 24.02
CA TYR A 86 6.46 -2.54 23.66
C TYR A 86 5.62 -3.09 24.80
N GLU A 87 4.41 -3.53 24.51
CA GLU A 87 3.57 -4.29 25.43
C GLU A 87 3.16 -5.60 24.77
N GLY A 88 3.45 -6.74 25.40
CA GLY A 88 3.13 -8.03 24.81
C GLY A 88 3.92 -9.17 25.41
N ASN A 89 3.92 -10.28 24.70
CA ASN A 89 4.61 -11.48 25.13
C ASN A 89 6.12 -11.43 24.81
N TYR A 90 6.90 -12.13 25.62
CA TYR A 90 8.35 -12.26 25.54
C TYR A 90 8.76 -13.73 25.60
N ALA A 91 9.79 -14.08 24.83
CA ALA A 91 10.50 -15.35 24.95
C ALA A 91 12.01 -15.08 24.85
N MET A 92 12.79 -15.71 25.73
CA MET A 92 14.26 -15.60 25.76
C MET A 92 14.77 -14.14 25.75
N GLY A 93 14.12 -13.25 26.50
CA GLY A 93 14.48 -11.84 26.57
C GLY A 93 13.94 -10.93 25.45
N LYS A 94 13.26 -11.47 24.43
CA LYS A 94 12.84 -10.75 23.21
C LYS A 94 11.32 -10.76 23.00
N PRO A 95 10.74 -9.76 22.31
CA PRO A 95 9.35 -9.81 21.81
C PRO A 95 9.05 -11.11 21.07
N HIS A 96 7.95 -11.79 21.43
CA HIS A 96 7.54 -13.05 20.80
C HIS A 96 6.03 -13.26 21.01
N GLY A 97 5.33 -13.91 20.09
CA GLY A 97 3.87 -14.04 20.13
C GLY A 97 3.17 -12.70 19.89
N GLN A 98 1.97 -12.51 20.44
CA GLN A 98 1.21 -11.27 20.27
C GLN A 98 1.82 -10.11 21.06
N GLY A 99 1.94 -8.94 20.42
CA GLY A 99 2.43 -7.72 21.05
C GLY A 99 2.19 -6.43 20.25
N LYS A 100 2.12 -5.32 20.98
CA LYS A 100 1.95 -3.95 20.52
C LYS A 100 3.24 -3.16 20.69
N PHE A 101 3.73 -2.56 19.62
CA PHE A 101 4.87 -1.64 19.64
C PHE A 101 4.42 -0.23 19.25
N ILE A 102 4.88 0.78 19.97
CA ILE A 102 4.57 2.18 19.74
C ILE A 102 5.90 2.92 19.56
N TRP A 103 6.10 3.53 18.40
CA TRP A 103 7.28 4.35 18.11
C TRP A 103 7.15 5.76 18.71
N PRO A 104 8.26 6.48 18.97
CA PRO A 104 8.23 7.81 19.61
C PRO A 104 7.58 8.89 18.74
N ASN A 105 7.45 8.63 17.44
CA ASN A 105 6.75 9.50 16.49
C ASN A 105 5.21 9.35 16.56
N GLY A 106 4.70 8.28 17.19
CA GLY A 106 3.27 7.95 17.27
C GLY A 106 2.80 6.85 16.31
N GLU A 107 3.69 6.25 15.50
CA GLU A 107 3.35 5.04 14.74
C GLU A 107 3.12 3.86 15.68
N VAL A 108 2.30 2.90 15.26
CA VAL A 108 1.95 1.72 16.06
C VAL A 108 2.04 0.47 15.19
N TYR A 109 2.49 -0.65 15.77
CA TYR A 109 2.33 -1.98 15.21
C TYR A 109 1.68 -2.89 16.24
N GLU A 110 0.64 -3.62 15.85
CA GLU A 110 -0.06 -4.60 16.68
C GLU A 110 -0.13 -5.92 15.91
N GLY A 111 0.48 -6.98 16.43
CA GLY A 111 0.50 -8.27 15.75
C GLY A 111 1.51 -9.26 16.32
N GLU A 112 1.88 -10.21 15.48
CA GLU A 112 2.76 -11.33 15.81
C GLU A 112 4.25 -10.98 15.72
N TRP A 113 4.99 -11.47 16.72
CA TRP A 113 6.42 -11.32 16.87
C TRP A 113 7.09 -12.68 16.97
N ASN A 114 8.26 -12.81 16.36
CA ASN A 114 9.12 -13.96 16.51
C ASN A 114 10.52 -13.51 16.97
N LEU A 115 10.82 -13.64 18.26
CA LEU A 115 12.15 -13.39 18.84
C LEU A 115 12.76 -12.03 18.43
N GLY A 116 11.94 -10.99 18.46
CA GLY A 116 12.30 -9.60 18.19
C GLY A 116 12.04 -9.11 16.76
N VAL A 117 11.58 -9.95 15.84
CA VAL A 117 11.11 -9.51 14.50
C VAL A 117 9.59 -9.63 14.39
N LYS A 118 8.95 -8.76 13.60
CA LYS A 118 7.54 -8.88 13.21
C LYS A 118 7.42 -9.98 12.16
N GLU A 119 6.60 -10.99 12.44
CA GLU A 119 6.44 -12.19 11.62
C GLU A 119 5.08 -12.84 11.93
N GLY A 120 4.29 -13.18 10.91
CA GLY A 120 2.89 -13.60 11.07
C GLY A 120 1.90 -12.49 10.71
N GLN A 121 0.70 -12.48 11.28
CA GLN A 121 -0.30 -11.45 11.03
C GLN A 121 -0.03 -10.19 11.87
N GLY A 122 -0.27 -9.00 11.29
CA GLY A 122 -0.23 -7.77 12.06
C GLY A 122 -0.71 -6.52 11.31
N THR A 123 -1.07 -5.51 12.10
CA THR A 123 -1.49 -4.19 11.62
C THR A 123 -0.46 -3.14 12.01
N TRP A 124 0.04 -2.39 11.03
CA TRP A 124 0.81 -1.17 11.23
C TRP A 124 -0.08 0.06 10.98
N TYR A 125 0.05 1.06 11.83
CA TYR A 125 -0.62 2.36 11.76
C TYR A 125 0.43 3.46 11.62
N GLY A 126 0.40 4.15 10.48
CA GLY A 126 1.26 5.27 10.14
C GLY A 126 0.73 6.62 10.61
N LEU A 127 1.60 7.64 10.60
CA LEU A 127 1.34 8.97 11.20
C LEU A 127 0.17 9.77 10.61
N LYS A 128 -0.31 9.41 9.41
CA LYS A 128 -1.31 10.18 8.65
C LYS A 128 -2.57 9.37 8.31
N GLY A 129 -2.92 8.41 9.15
CA GLY A 129 -4.02 7.47 8.87
C GLY A 129 -3.67 6.42 7.82
N GLU A 130 -2.38 6.29 7.48
CA GLU A 130 -1.87 5.13 6.76
C GLU A 130 -2.05 3.88 7.62
N GLN A 131 -2.45 2.79 6.99
CA GLN A 131 -2.63 1.51 7.68
C GLN A 131 -2.24 0.37 6.74
N TYR A 132 -1.38 -0.53 7.20
CA TYR A 132 -1.16 -1.83 6.57
C TYR A 132 -1.69 -2.92 7.50
N GLN A 133 -2.51 -3.84 6.99
CA GLN A 133 -2.96 -5.02 7.72
C GLN A 133 -2.73 -6.26 6.84
N GLY A 134 -1.95 -7.23 7.32
CA GLY A 134 -1.66 -8.44 6.55
C GLY A 134 -0.50 -9.26 7.11
N GLU A 135 0.11 -10.05 6.24
CA GLU A 135 1.24 -10.91 6.54
C GLU A 135 2.58 -10.13 6.65
N TRP A 136 3.39 -10.55 7.60
CA TRP A 136 4.73 -10.02 7.85
C TRP A 136 5.74 -11.16 7.86
N ILE A 137 6.94 -10.88 7.34
CA ILE A 137 8.11 -11.75 7.48
C ILE A 137 9.33 -10.87 7.69
N ASN A 138 10.21 -11.19 8.65
CA ASN A 138 11.46 -10.46 8.90
C ASN A 138 11.30 -8.92 8.93
N ASN A 139 10.26 -8.41 9.60
CA ASN A 139 9.90 -6.99 9.70
C ASN A 139 9.33 -6.29 8.44
N VAL A 140 9.20 -6.97 7.30
CA VAL A 140 8.62 -6.40 6.06
C VAL A 140 7.22 -6.94 5.77
N ALA A 141 6.39 -6.12 5.13
CA ALA A 141 5.09 -6.55 4.60
C ALA A 141 5.30 -7.54 3.44
N TYR A 142 4.59 -8.66 3.51
CA TYR A 142 4.68 -9.80 2.58
C TYR A 142 3.30 -10.45 2.42
N GLY A 143 3.18 -11.50 1.61
CA GLY A 143 1.96 -12.32 1.54
C GLY A 143 0.72 -11.51 1.16
N TYR A 144 -0.46 -11.90 1.61
CA TYR A 144 -1.69 -11.16 1.37
C TYR A 144 -1.91 -10.07 2.43
N GLY A 145 -2.38 -8.90 2.00
CA GLY A 145 -2.72 -7.80 2.90
C GLY A 145 -3.55 -6.69 2.27
N GLU A 146 -3.87 -5.70 3.09
CA GLU A 146 -4.56 -4.46 2.74
C GLU A 146 -3.71 -3.26 3.18
N HIS A 147 -3.52 -2.30 2.28
CA HIS A 147 -2.84 -1.03 2.57
C HIS A 147 -3.75 0.15 2.22
N ILE A 148 -4.04 0.97 3.23
CA ILE A 148 -4.72 2.26 3.11
C ILE A 148 -3.64 3.34 3.14
N HIS A 149 -3.50 4.08 2.04
CA HIS A 149 -2.55 5.19 1.90
C HIS A 149 -3.10 6.49 2.50
N SER A 150 -2.23 7.44 2.87
CA SER A 150 -2.66 8.72 3.49
C SER A 150 -3.47 9.64 2.57
N ASN A 151 -3.51 9.38 1.26
CA ASN A 151 -4.37 10.06 0.30
C ASN A 151 -5.76 9.41 0.15
N GLY A 152 -6.02 8.30 0.84
CA GLY A 152 -7.25 7.52 0.74
C GLY A 152 -7.27 6.47 -0.38
N ASP A 153 -6.16 6.30 -1.12
CA ASP A 153 -6.01 5.14 -2.02
C ASP A 153 -5.91 3.85 -1.18
N ARG A 154 -6.48 2.76 -1.69
CA ARG A 154 -6.56 1.48 -0.99
C ARG A 154 -6.13 0.34 -1.90
N TYR A 155 -5.11 -0.41 -1.52
CA TYR A 155 -4.71 -1.64 -2.19
C TYR A 155 -5.07 -2.87 -1.34
N VAL A 156 -5.56 -3.93 -1.98
CA VAL A 156 -5.81 -5.23 -1.37
C VAL A 156 -5.24 -6.31 -2.29
N GLY A 157 -4.30 -7.13 -1.81
CA GLY A 157 -3.65 -8.13 -2.64
C GLY A 157 -2.34 -8.60 -2.07
N ASN A 158 -1.51 -9.16 -2.94
CA ASN A 158 -0.24 -9.75 -2.56
C ASN A 158 0.90 -8.69 -2.50
N PHE A 159 1.78 -8.86 -1.52
CA PHE A 159 2.92 -8.00 -1.23
C PHE A 159 4.21 -8.81 -1.23
N LYS A 160 5.29 -8.15 -1.61
CA LYS A 160 6.66 -8.63 -1.41
C LYS A 160 7.56 -7.44 -1.11
N ASP A 161 8.24 -7.47 0.04
CA ASP A 161 9.18 -6.42 0.46
C ASP A 161 8.52 -5.02 0.40
N TRP A 162 7.32 -4.90 0.97
CA TRP A 162 6.42 -3.74 0.90
C TRP A 162 5.84 -3.38 -0.49
N LEU A 163 6.33 -3.97 -1.58
CA LEU A 163 5.83 -3.68 -2.93
C LEU A 163 4.66 -4.60 -3.31
N LYS A 164 3.64 -4.02 -3.97
CA LYS A 164 2.56 -4.78 -4.63
C LYS A 164 3.17 -5.79 -5.61
N ASN A 165 2.79 -7.06 -5.52
CA ASN A 165 3.38 -8.14 -6.31
C ASN A 165 2.37 -9.26 -6.51
N GLY A 166 2.26 -9.87 -7.70
CA GLY A 166 1.21 -10.87 -7.97
C GLY A 166 -0.18 -10.24 -8.09
N GLU A 167 -1.24 -10.99 -7.79
CA GLU A 167 -2.62 -10.53 -7.94
C GLU A 167 -3.02 -9.52 -6.84
N GLY A 168 -3.72 -8.46 -7.24
CA GLY A 168 -4.32 -7.50 -6.32
C GLY A 168 -5.34 -6.55 -6.97
N GLN A 169 -6.02 -5.78 -6.13
CA GLN A 169 -7.00 -4.75 -6.47
C GLN A 169 -6.59 -3.42 -5.86
N GLU A 170 -6.67 -2.34 -6.62
CA GLU A 170 -6.41 -0.98 -6.16
C GLU A 170 -7.63 -0.10 -6.41
N TYR A 171 -8.07 0.60 -5.37
CA TYR A 171 -9.14 1.58 -5.38
C TYR A 171 -8.50 2.95 -5.16
N PHE A 172 -8.64 3.83 -6.13
CA PHE A 172 -8.06 5.15 -6.06
C PHE A 172 -9.06 6.14 -5.46
N SER A 173 -8.56 7.09 -4.68
CA SER A 173 -9.31 8.19 -4.06
C SER A 173 -10.07 9.07 -5.06
N ASN A 174 -9.71 9.04 -6.35
CA ASN A 174 -10.43 9.71 -7.43
C ASN A 174 -11.62 8.89 -7.99
N GLY A 175 -11.86 7.68 -7.48
CA GLY A 175 -12.91 6.75 -7.93
C GLY A 175 -12.51 5.81 -9.07
N ASP A 176 -11.26 5.86 -9.56
CA ASP A 176 -10.73 4.85 -10.48
C ASP A 176 -10.46 3.52 -9.73
N ARG A 177 -10.37 2.41 -10.45
CA ARG A 177 -10.05 1.08 -9.90
C ARG A 177 -9.19 0.26 -10.86
N TYR A 178 -8.19 -0.44 -10.36
CA TYR A 178 -7.49 -1.50 -11.10
C TYR A 178 -7.68 -2.85 -10.41
N GLN A 179 -7.80 -3.93 -11.19
CA GLN A 179 -7.66 -5.30 -10.71
C GLN A 179 -6.78 -6.10 -11.66
N GLY A 180 -5.83 -6.88 -11.14
CA GLY A 180 -4.95 -7.68 -11.98
C GLY A 180 -3.59 -7.95 -11.34
N ASN A 181 -2.63 -8.28 -12.19
CA ASN A 181 -1.29 -8.63 -11.75
C ASN A 181 -0.40 -7.39 -11.56
N TYR A 182 0.54 -7.50 -10.61
CA TYR A 182 1.54 -6.52 -10.26
C TYR A 182 2.94 -7.13 -10.24
N GLN A 183 3.95 -6.33 -10.57
CA GLN A 183 5.34 -6.63 -10.33
C GLN A 183 6.04 -5.38 -9.82
N ASN A 184 6.78 -5.50 -8.71
CA ASN A 184 7.57 -4.42 -8.12
C ASN A 184 6.79 -3.10 -7.95
N GLY A 185 5.56 -3.18 -7.43
CA GLY A 185 4.69 -2.02 -7.18
C GLY A 185 3.85 -1.54 -8.37
N LYS A 186 4.04 -2.11 -9.57
CA LYS A 186 3.41 -1.63 -10.82
C LYS A 186 2.53 -2.69 -11.48
N PRO A 187 1.42 -2.32 -12.14
CA PRO A 187 0.68 -3.23 -13.03
C PRO A 187 1.58 -3.90 -14.07
N HIS A 188 1.54 -5.23 -14.12
CA HIS A 188 2.36 -6.05 -15.00
C HIS A 188 1.64 -7.37 -15.29
N GLY A 189 1.57 -7.81 -16.55
CA GLY A 189 0.76 -8.95 -16.97
C GLY A 189 -0.68 -8.55 -17.29
N TYR A 190 -1.63 -9.47 -17.22
CA TYR A 190 -3.04 -9.16 -17.49
C TYR A 190 -3.68 -8.41 -16.32
N GLY A 191 -4.51 -7.41 -16.65
CA GLY A 191 -5.33 -6.68 -15.69
C GLY A 191 -6.44 -5.87 -16.36
N GLU A 192 -7.25 -5.25 -15.51
CA GLU A 192 -8.43 -4.49 -15.88
C GLU A 192 -8.45 -3.16 -15.13
N TYR A 193 -8.61 -2.06 -15.86
CA TYR A 193 -8.65 -0.71 -15.33
C TYR A 193 -10.02 -0.09 -15.61
N TYR A 194 -10.67 0.38 -14.56
CA TYR A 194 -11.96 1.06 -14.58
C TYR A 194 -11.74 2.52 -14.20
N TRP A 195 -12.15 3.44 -15.07
CA TRP A 195 -12.13 4.86 -14.77
C TRP A 195 -13.44 5.28 -14.11
N SER A 196 -13.34 6.20 -13.15
CA SER A 196 -14.43 6.97 -12.53
C SER A 196 -15.41 7.60 -13.54
N ASN A 197 -14.94 7.87 -14.77
CA ASN A 197 -15.77 8.36 -15.88
C ASN A 197 -16.58 7.27 -16.63
N GLY A 198 -16.49 6.01 -16.21
CA GLY A 198 -17.17 4.85 -16.78
C GLY A 198 -16.46 4.16 -17.96
N ALA A 199 -15.28 4.63 -18.36
CA ALA A 199 -14.45 3.91 -19.32
C ALA A 199 -13.80 2.68 -18.66
N VAL A 200 -13.47 1.67 -19.48
CA VAL A 200 -12.83 0.42 -19.03
C VAL A 200 -11.74 0.01 -20.01
N PHE A 201 -10.65 -0.57 -19.50
CA PHE A 201 -9.64 -1.26 -20.28
C PHE A 201 -9.40 -2.66 -19.70
N GLN A 202 -9.31 -3.66 -20.57
CA GLN A 202 -8.99 -5.05 -20.22
C GLN A 202 -7.85 -5.51 -21.15
N GLY A 203 -6.71 -5.92 -20.61
CA GLY A 203 -5.56 -6.27 -21.44
C GLY A 203 -4.25 -6.42 -20.67
N TYR A 204 -3.14 -6.41 -21.40
CA TYR A 204 -1.81 -6.55 -20.80
C TYR A 204 -1.20 -5.19 -20.40
N PHE A 205 -0.40 -5.24 -19.34
CA PHE A 205 0.39 -4.16 -18.80
C PHE A 205 1.85 -4.59 -18.69
N LYS A 206 2.77 -3.64 -18.84
CA LYS A 206 4.18 -3.79 -18.52
C LYS A 206 4.66 -2.51 -17.87
N ASP A 207 5.22 -2.64 -16.67
CA ASP A 207 5.78 -1.53 -15.89
C ASP A 207 4.80 -0.36 -15.67
N GLY A 208 3.50 -0.67 -15.54
CA GLY A 208 2.41 0.28 -15.35
C GLY A 208 1.79 0.85 -16.64
N LEU A 209 2.35 0.55 -17.81
CA LEU A 209 1.85 1.01 -19.12
C LEU A 209 1.10 -0.11 -19.84
N ARG A 210 0.02 0.21 -20.58
CA ARG A 210 -0.67 -0.79 -21.42
C ARG A 210 0.24 -1.26 -22.56
N CYS A 211 0.23 -2.56 -22.81
CA CYS A 211 1.02 -3.22 -23.84
C CYS A 211 0.28 -4.43 -24.42
N GLY A 212 0.81 -5.02 -25.50
CA GLY A 212 0.26 -6.24 -26.09
C GLY A 212 -1.21 -6.07 -26.49
N LYS A 213 -2.00 -7.14 -26.38
CA LYS A 213 -3.42 -7.10 -26.77
C LYS A 213 -4.28 -6.50 -25.66
N GLY A 214 -5.24 -5.66 -26.03
CA GLY A 214 -6.21 -5.10 -25.10
C GLY A 214 -7.49 -4.60 -25.76
N ILE A 215 -8.52 -4.43 -24.92
CA ILE A 215 -9.82 -3.88 -25.26
C ILE A 215 -10.04 -2.64 -24.40
N TRP A 216 -10.32 -1.51 -25.02
CA TRP A 216 -10.77 -0.28 -24.36
C TRP A 216 -12.21 0.02 -24.77
N LYS A 217 -13.06 0.38 -23.81
CA LYS A 217 -14.42 0.88 -24.02
C LYS A 217 -14.57 2.22 -23.31
N ARG A 218 -15.24 3.19 -23.95
CA ARG A 218 -15.51 4.51 -23.36
C ARG A 218 -16.63 4.51 -22.31
N ARG A 219 -17.54 3.53 -22.40
CA ARG A 219 -18.55 3.18 -21.41
C ARG A 219 -18.67 1.66 -21.38
N GLU A 220 -18.79 1.07 -20.19
CA GLU A 220 -19.06 -0.37 -20.04
C GLU A 220 -20.48 -0.73 -20.53
N ASP A 221 -21.49 -0.03 -20.01
CA ASP A 221 -22.92 -0.37 -20.16
C ASP A 221 -23.62 0.31 -21.34
N SER A 222 -22.91 0.79 -22.36
CA SER A 222 -23.54 1.52 -23.48
C SER A 222 -22.75 1.43 -24.78
N PRO A 223 -23.44 1.46 -25.95
CA PRO A 223 -22.81 1.64 -27.25
C PRO A 223 -21.95 2.91 -27.23
N SER A 224 -20.64 2.72 -27.29
CA SER A 224 -19.67 3.79 -27.07
C SER A 224 -18.43 3.56 -27.93
N ASP A 225 -17.54 4.56 -27.97
CA ASP A 225 -16.26 4.40 -28.64
C ASP A 225 -15.47 3.25 -28.00
N GLN A 226 -15.01 2.31 -28.81
CA GLN A 226 -14.25 1.16 -28.35
C GLN A 226 -13.09 0.84 -29.29
N TYR A 227 -12.02 0.29 -28.74
CA TYR A 227 -10.86 -0.20 -29.48
C TYR A 227 -10.51 -1.60 -29.00
N GLN A 228 -10.26 -2.51 -29.93
CA GLN A 228 -9.71 -3.83 -29.67
C GLN A 228 -8.49 -4.01 -30.57
N GLY A 229 -7.31 -4.22 -30.00
CA GLY A 229 -6.09 -4.35 -30.78
C GLY A 229 -4.85 -4.34 -29.93
N GLU A 230 -3.72 -4.04 -30.57
CA GLU A 230 -2.42 -4.02 -29.94
C GLU A 230 -2.04 -2.63 -29.38
N TYR A 231 -1.19 -2.65 -28.34
CA TYR A 231 -0.70 -1.52 -27.57
C TYR A 231 0.82 -1.65 -27.35
N GLU A 232 1.50 -0.51 -27.32
CA GLU A 232 2.90 -0.39 -26.93
C GLU A 232 3.10 0.97 -26.26
N GLU A 233 3.71 0.97 -25.07
CA GLU A 233 3.91 2.17 -24.23
C GLU A 233 2.65 3.06 -24.13
N ASP A 234 1.53 2.45 -23.73
CA ASP A 234 0.22 3.09 -23.60
C ASP A 234 -0.45 3.63 -24.87
N LYS A 235 0.16 3.48 -26.05
CA LYS A 235 -0.41 3.91 -27.33
C LYS A 235 -0.88 2.71 -28.15
N LYS A 236 -1.91 2.89 -28.98
CA LYS A 236 -2.28 1.88 -29.98
C LYS A 236 -1.17 1.76 -31.02
N ASN A 237 -0.68 0.55 -31.20
CA ASN A 237 0.38 0.18 -32.14
C ASN A 237 0.09 -1.22 -32.67
N GLY A 238 0.45 -1.54 -33.91
CA GLY A 238 0.09 -2.84 -34.52
C GLY A 238 -1.35 -2.89 -35.02
N TYR A 239 -1.91 -4.08 -35.24
CA TYR A 239 -3.26 -4.20 -35.81
C TYR A 239 -4.35 -3.94 -34.75
N GLY A 240 -5.42 -3.27 -35.16
CA GLY A 240 -6.58 -3.05 -34.30
C GLY A 240 -7.88 -2.71 -35.04
N VAL A 241 -8.96 -2.81 -34.29
CA VAL A 241 -10.32 -2.45 -34.69
C VAL A 241 -10.82 -1.34 -33.77
N TYR A 242 -11.16 -0.19 -34.33
CA TYR A 242 -11.79 0.91 -33.62
C TYR A 242 -13.23 1.06 -34.08
N LYS A 243 -14.20 0.95 -33.18
CA LYS A 243 -15.63 1.22 -33.44
C LYS A 243 -16.01 2.51 -32.75
N TRP A 244 -16.61 3.44 -33.49
CA TRP A 244 -17.12 4.69 -32.96
C TRP A 244 -18.54 4.51 -32.41
N SER A 245 -18.94 5.36 -31.46
CA SER A 245 -20.29 5.30 -30.88
C SER A 245 -21.43 5.53 -31.89
N ASN A 246 -21.12 6.10 -33.07
CA ASN A 246 -22.09 6.28 -34.15
C ASN A 246 -22.28 5.02 -35.02
N GLY A 247 -21.50 3.96 -34.82
CA GLY A 247 -21.54 2.71 -35.60
C GLY A 247 -20.50 2.60 -36.72
N ASN A 248 -19.73 3.66 -37.01
CA ASN A 248 -18.59 3.56 -37.92
C ASN A 248 -17.51 2.65 -37.33
N GLU A 249 -16.69 2.02 -38.18
CA GLU A 249 -15.62 1.11 -37.77
C GLU A 249 -14.36 1.29 -38.63
N TYR A 250 -13.18 1.17 -38.03
CA TYR A 250 -11.90 1.11 -38.73
C TYR A 250 -11.17 -0.18 -38.35
N ARG A 251 -10.66 -0.90 -39.34
CA ARG A 251 -9.87 -2.13 -39.20
C ARG A 251 -8.53 -1.92 -39.90
N GLY A 252 -7.41 -1.95 -39.18
CA GLY A 252 -6.11 -1.71 -39.82
C GLY A 252 -4.97 -1.53 -38.83
N ILE A 253 -3.82 -1.10 -39.35
CA ILE A 253 -2.65 -0.84 -38.53
C ILE A 253 -2.80 0.51 -37.79
N PHE A 254 -2.31 0.55 -36.57
CA PHE A 254 -2.12 1.74 -35.77
C PHE A 254 -0.63 1.95 -35.52
N MET A 255 -0.21 3.22 -35.44
CA MET A 255 1.12 3.61 -35.01
C MET A 255 1.01 4.88 -34.17
N ASN A 256 1.45 4.82 -32.91
CA ASN A 256 1.36 5.90 -31.93
C ASN A 256 -0.05 6.53 -31.85
N ASP A 257 -1.09 5.70 -31.66
CA ASP A 257 -2.53 6.07 -31.65
C ASP A 257 -3.15 6.48 -32.99
N TYR A 258 -2.36 6.77 -34.03
CA TYR A 258 -2.86 7.13 -35.35
C TYR A 258 -3.10 5.91 -36.23
N LYS A 259 -4.15 5.97 -37.07
CA LYS A 259 -4.32 5.01 -38.18
C LYS A 259 -3.12 5.10 -39.11
N HIS A 260 -2.53 3.96 -39.44
CA HIS A 260 -1.33 3.85 -40.26
C HIS A 260 -1.40 2.61 -41.18
N GLY A 261 -0.46 2.44 -42.11
CA GLY A 261 -0.38 1.28 -42.99
C GLY A 261 -1.68 0.99 -43.75
N TYR A 262 -1.90 -0.25 -44.16
CA TYR A 262 -3.18 -0.65 -44.75
C TYR A 262 -4.31 -0.64 -43.71
N GLY A 263 -5.48 -0.13 -44.09
CA GLY A 263 -6.68 -0.28 -43.30
C GLY A 263 -7.98 0.08 -44.03
N GLU A 264 -9.08 -0.39 -43.48
CA GLU A 264 -10.43 -0.27 -44.01
C GLU A 264 -11.32 0.53 -43.05
N MET A 265 -11.92 1.60 -43.53
CA MET A 265 -12.92 2.40 -42.83
C MET A 265 -14.31 2.00 -43.36
N HIS A 266 -15.10 1.36 -42.50
CA HIS A 266 -16.47 0.93 -42.73
C HIS A 266 -17.41 1.97 -42.12
N TYR A 267 -18.35 2.48 -42.90
CA TYR A 267 -19.33 3.48 -42.49
C TYR A 267 -20.72 2.85 -42.34
N VAL A 268 -21.57 3.46 -41.51
CA VAL A 268 -22.93 2.98 -41.23
C VAL A 268 -23.85 2.98 -42.46
N ASP A 269 -23.56 3.85 -43.44
CA ASP A 269 -24.25 3.89 -44.74
C ASP A 269 -23.83 2.76 -45.69
N GLY A 270 -22.98 1.83 -45.24
CA GLY A 270 -22.44 0.72 -46.03
C GLY A 270 -21.23 1.09 -46.89
N LYS A 271 -20.79 2.36 -46.90
CA LYS A 271 -19.58 2.77 -47.62
C LYS A 271 -18.34 2.16 -46.96
N ILE A 272 -17.41 1.67 -47.77
CA ILE A 272 -16.11 1.18 -47.31
C ILE A 272 -15.00 1.92 -48.04
N LEU A 273 -14.10 2.58 -47.31
CA LEU A 273 -12.85 3.13 -47.83
C LEU A 273 -11.69 2.22 -47.44
N LYS A 274 -10.97 1.68 -48.42
CA LYS A 274 -9.80 0.81 -48.21
C LYS A 274 -8.56 1.51 -48.74
N GLY A 275 -7.41 1.33 -48.08
CA GLY A 275 -6.17 1.94 -48.56
C GLY A 275 -5.11 2.13 -47.50
N ASN A 276 -4.07 2.89 -47.87
CA ASN A 276 -2.95 3.20 -46.97
C ASN A 276 -3.23 4.50 -46.19
N TRP A 277 -2.91 4.47 -44.91
CA TRP A 277 -3.11 5.55 -43.95
C TRP A 277 -1.77 6.06 -43.40
N GLU A 278 -1.65 7.36 -43.22
CA GLU A 278 -0.50 8.01 -42.59
C GLU A 278 -0.97 9.11 -41.64
N GLN A 279 -0.50 9.07 -40.39
CA GLN A 279 -0.87 10.03 -39.35
C GLN A 279 -2.40 10.25 -39.24
N GLY A 280 -3.18 9.18 -39.37
CA GLY A 280 -4.65 9.20 -39.30
C GLY A 280 -5.38 9.59 -40.58
N LYS A 281 -4.68 10.02 -41.64
CA LYS A 281 -5.23 10.43 -42.94
C LYS A 281 -5.10 9.31 -43.96
N LEU A 282 -6.08 9.16 -44.85
CA LEU A 282 -5.99 8.24 -46.00
C LEU A 282 -5.13 8.90 -47.07
N VAL A 283 -4.04 8.25 -47.49
CA VAL A 283 -3.13 8.78 -48.53
C VAL A 283 -3.36 8.13 -49.88
N ASN A 284 -3.57 6.80 -49.93
CA ASN A 284 -3.83 6.06 -51.17
C ASN A 284 -5.12 5.25 -51.04
N GLU A 285 -6.22 5.72 -51.65
CA GLU A 285 -7.50 5.01 -51.72
C GLU A 285 -7.45 3.89 -52.78
N ILE A 286 -7.73 2.65 -52.38
CA ILE A 286 -7.86 1.50 -53.27
C ILE A 286 -9.32 1.39 -53.71
N LYS A 287 -9.61 2.02 -54.86
CA LYS A 287 -10.93 1.94 -55.52
C LYS A 287 -11.10 0.56 -56.16
N SER A 288 -12.17 -0.14 -55.81
CA SER A 288 -12.42 -1.53 -56.22
C SER A 288 -12.89 -1.64 -57.68
N ASN A 289 -11.98 -1.44 -58.64
CA ASN A 289 -12.21 -1.68 -60.08
C ASN A 289 -11.36 -2.84 -60.64
N SER A 290 -10.87 -3.75 -59.79
CA SER A 290 -10.38 -5.05 -60.27
C SER A 290 -10.72 -6.18 -59.30
N SER A 291 -11.46 -7.15 -59.80
CA SER A 291 -11.81 -8.40 -59.12
C SER A 291 -10.63 -9.39 -59.16
N LYS A 292 -9.54 -9.05 -58.46
CA LYS A 292 -8.55 -10.06 -58.01
C LYS A 292 -8.74 -10.30 -56.53
N LYS A 293 -9.30 -11.48 -56.18
CA LYS A 293 -9.26 -12.02 -54.83
C LYS A 293 -7.79 -12.22 -54.43
N MET A 294 -7.22 -11.31 -53.66
CA MET A 294 -6.08 -11.65 -52.81
C MET A 294 -6.61 -12.48 -51.65
N SER A 295 -6.39 -13.78 -51.70
CA SER A 295 -6.73 -14.72 -50.64
C SER A 295 -5.72 -14.63 -49.51
N ASN A 296 -5.83 -13.58 -48.68
CA ASN A 296 -5.23 -13.59 -47.35
C ASN A 296 -6.26 -14.13 -46.37
N SER A 297 -6.27 -15.45 -46.19
CA SER A 297 -6.89 -16.06 -45.02
C SER A 297 -6.10 -15.59 -43.80
N PHE A 298 -6.74 -14.74 -43.01
CA PHE A 298 -6.37 -14.48 -41.63
C PHE A 298 -7.63 -14.58 -40.79
N ASP A 299 -8.01 -15.83 -40.49
CA ASP A 299 -8.97 -16.17 -39.45
C ASP A 299 -8.37 -15.82 -38.08
N ASN A 300 -8.30 -14.51 -37.78
CA ASN A 300 -8.12 -14.02 -36.43
C ASN A 300 -9.45 -14.11 -35.66
N HIS A 301 -10.00 -15.32 -35.60
CA HIS A 301 -10.70 -15.79 -34.42
C HIS A 301 -9.67 -15.83 -33.27
N ILE A 302 -9.39 -14.66 -32.71
CA ILE A 302 -8.81 -14.56 -31.37
C ILE A 302 -9.88 -15.13 -30.45
N LYS A 303 -9.81 -16.45 -30.22
CA LYS A 303 -10.31 -17.02 -28.98
C LYS A 303 -9.59 -16.27 -27.88
N ILE A 304 -10.32 -15.35 -27.24
CA ILE A 304 -10.01 -14.96 -25.87
C ILE A 304 -9.92 -16.30 -25.14
N VAL A 305 -8.74 -16.63 -24.63
CA VAL A 305 -8.63 -17.77 -23.73
C VAL A 305 -9.37 -17.32 -22.48
N ASP A 306 -10.55 -17.91 -22.25
CA ASP A 306 -11.39 -17.70 -21.09
C ASP A 306 -10.68 -18.24 -19.83
N ASN A 307 -9.62 -17.55 -19.42
CA ASN A 307 -8.99 -17.68 -18.11
C ASN A 307 -9.88 -17.09 -16.99
N THR A 308 -11.11 -16.68 -17.31
CA THR A 308 -12.23 -16.52 -16.38
C THR A 308 -12.43 -17.76 -15.49
N HIS A 309 -11.98 -18.95 -15.91
CA HIS A 309 -11.95 -20.14 -15.05
C HIS A 309 -10.98 -20.09 -13.85
N TYR A 310 -10.00 -19.20 -13.81
CA TYR A 310 -9.17 -19.00 -12.61
C TYR A 310 -9.85 -18.08 -11.57
N PHE A 311 -10.70 -17.14 -12.01
CA PHE A 311 -11.37 -16.17 -11.13
C PHE A 311 -12.39 -16.79 -10.17
N ASN A 312 -13.03 -17.90 -10.53
CA ASN A 312 -14.03 -18.53 -9.64
C ASN A 312 -13.43 -19.36 -8.50
N LYS A 313 -12.13 -19.70 -8.54
CA LYS A 313 -11.45 -20.40 -7.42
C LYS A 313 -11.05 -19.46 -6.28
N SER A 314 -10.68 -18.21 -6.56
CA SER A 314 -10.30 -17.25 -5.50
C SER A 314 -11.49 -16.81 -4.64
N GLN A 315 -12.72 -16.80 -5.19
CA GLN A 315 -13.94 -16.56 -4.41
C GLN A 315 -14.25 -17.72 -3.44
N GLN A 316 -13.88 -18.97 -3.75
CA GLN A 316 -14.04 -20.10 -2.81
C GLN A 316 -13.04 -20.03 -1.64
N ASN A 317 -11.84 -19.49 -1.86
CA ASN A 317 -10.85 -19.29 -0.80
C ASN A 317 -11.23 -18.22 0.23
N LYS A 318 -12.20 -17.33 -0.05
CA LYS A 318 -12.74 -16.38 0.94
C LYS A 318 -13.40 -17.07 2.13
N ASN A 319 -14.05 -18.21 1.91
CA ASN A 319 -14.73 -18.93 3.00
C ASN A 319 -13.73 -19.80 3.80
N ILE A 320 -12.72 -20.36 3.14
CA ILE A 320 -11.72 -21.25 3.77
C ILE A 320 -10.85 -20.51 4.80
N LEU A 321 -10.57 -19.21 4.60
CA LEU A 321 -9.82 -18.39 5.56
C LEU A 321 -10.65 -17.95 6.78
N MET A 322 -11.98 -17.93 6.68
CA MET A 322 -12.87 -17.65 7.81
C MET A 322 -13.11 -18.90 8.67
N ASP A 323 -13.28 -20.07 8.04
CA ASP A 323 -13.57 -21.33 8.74
C ASP A 323 -12.33 -21.98 9.41
N ASN A 324 -11.12 -21.73 8.90
CA ASN A 324 -9.89 -22.28 9.50
C ASN A 324 -9.50 -21.66 10.87
N GLN A 325 -10.25 -20.65 11.36
CA GLN A 325 -10.01 -20.04 12.67
C GLN A 325 -10.39 -20.94 13.87
N LEU A 326 -10.93 -22.15 13.66
CA LEU A 326 -11.50 -22.99 14.73
C LEU A 326 -10.80 -24.35 14.99
N GLN A 327 -9.73 -24.74 14.29
CA GLN A 327 -9.16 -26.11 14.46
C GLN A 327 -7.65 -26.29 14.66
N ASN A 328 -6.79 -25.28 14.53
CA ASN A 328 -5.32 -25.47 14.64
C ASN A 328 -4.67 -24.92 15.92
N ASN A 329 -5.35 -25.07 17.06
CA ASN A 329 -4.67 -25.16 18.36
C ASN A 329 -4.24 -26.62 18.59
N ASN A 330 -3.01 -26.97 18.19
CA ASN A 330 -2.15 -28.04 18.76
C ASN A 330 -1.16 -28.58 17.71
N GLN A 331 0.10 -28.15 17.75
CA GLN A 331 1.32 -29.00 17.64
C GLN A 331 2.58 -28.13 17.57
N ILE A 332 3.10 -27.74 18.74
CA ILE A 332 4.47 -27.22 18.83
C ILE A 332 5.44 -28.40 18.69
N LYS A 333 6.31 -28.38 17.67
CA LYS A 333 7.42 -29.33 17.54
C LYS A 333 8.72 -28.68 18.02
N ASN A 334 9.34 -29.31 19.01
CA ASN A 334 10.63 -28.90 19.56
C ASN A 334 11.73 -28.99 18.48
N ILE A 335 12.55 -27.95 18.39
CA ILE A 335 13.87 -27.99 17.74
C ILE A 335 14.88 -27.40 18.73
N PRO A 336 15.88 -28.16 19.20
CA PRO A 336 16.91 -27.64 20.07
C PRO A 336 18.02 -26.97 19.25
N TYR A 337 18.59 -25.86 19.75
CA TYR A 337 19.91 -25.43 19.32
C TYR A 337 20.71 -24.76 20.44
N ASN A 338 22.04 -24.83 20.30
CA ASN A 338 23.01 -24.74 21.40
C ASN A 338 23.42 -23.31 21.75
N GLU A 339 23.97 -23.19 22.96
CA GLU A 339 24.63 -22.00 23.50
C GLU A 339 25.85 -21.58 22.64
N CYS A 340 26.00 -20.27 22.39
CA CYS A 340 27.28 -19.59 22.53
C CYS A 340 27.15 -18.05 22.59
N ASP A 341 27.98 -17.46 23.45
CA ASP A 341 28.52 -16.09 23.42
C ASP A 341 27.57 -14.88 23.53
N ASN A 342 27.18 -14.63 24.78
CA ASN A 342 26.73 -13.31 25.25
C ASN A 342 27.84 -12.23 25.19
N GLU A 343 27.42 -10.97 25.28
CA GLU A 343 28.20 -9.72 25.52
C GLU A 343 28.57 -8.80 24.34
N LYS A 344 28.30 -9.12 23.06
CA LYS A 344 28.49 -8.15 21.95
C LYS A 344 27.23 -7.75 21.15
N LEU A 345 26.08 -8.36 21.40
CA LEU A 345 24.86 -8.12 20.61
C LEU A 345 23.88 -7.08 21.18
N SER A 346 24.17 -6.39 22.29
CA SER A 346 23.27 -5.33 22.81
C SER A 346 23.04 -4.19 21.82
N ASN A 347 23.99 -3.96 20.90
CA ASN A 347 23.95 -2.83 19.97
C ASN A 347 23.20 -3.16 18.67
N GLN A 348 23.04 -4.43 18.28
CA GLN A 348 22.31 -4.81 17.06
C GLN A 348 20.79 -4.68 17.16
N TYR A 349 20.25 -4.62 18.39
CA TYR A 349 18.82 -4.30 18.59
C TYR A 349 18.49 -2.86 18.20
N ALA A 350 19.45 -1.93 18.22
CA ALA A 350 19.20 -0.55 17.83
C ALA A 350 18.89 -0.42 16.32
N ASP A 351 19.47 -1.27 15.47
CA ASP A 351 19.36 -1.16 14.02
C ASP A 351 17.99 -1.63 13.51
N ALA A 352 17.40 -2.65 14.14
CA ALA A 352 16.02 -3.08 13.89
C ALA A 352 14.97 -2.03 14.33
N PHE A 353 15.32 -1.12 15.25
CA PHE A 353 14.46 -0.01 15.69
C PHE A 353 14.83 1.35 15.06
N ASN A 354 15.86 1.41 14.22
CA ASN A 354 16.34 2.62 13.53
C ASN A 354 16.42 2.44 12.00
N SER A 355 15.48 1.72 11.38
CA SER A 355 15.41 1.63 9.92
C SER A 355 14.86 2.92 9.30
N ASN A 356 15.68 3.97 9.23
CA ASN A 356 15.38 5.15 8.44
C ASN A 356 16.63 5.73 7.74
N LYS A 357 16.71 5.43 6.43
CA LYS A 357 17.67 5.91 5.42
C LYS A 357 19.07 5.28 5.38
N ASP A 358 19.23 4.40 4.39
CA ASP A 358 20.41 4.43 3.52
C ASP A 358 20.00 4.92 2.12
N ILE A 359 20.28 6.21 1.85
CA ILE A 359 20.40 6.75 0.49
C ILE A 359 21.85 7.23 0.36
N PRO A 360 22.65 6.72 -0.56
CA PRO A 360 24.07 7.04 -0.63
C PRO A 360 24.29 8.50 -1.05
N ASN A 361 24.82 9.30 -0.13
CA ASN A 361 25.07 10.73 -0.35
C ASN A 361 26.56 10.95 -0.69
N ASN A 362 26.85 11.29 -1.94
CA ASN A 362 28.21 11.65 -2.37
C ASN A 362 28.49 13.11 -2.03
N ASN A 363 29.48 13.35 -1.16
CA ASN A 363 29.82 14.69 -0.66
C ASN A 363 30.54 15.56 -1.70
N LYS A 364 30.11 16.83 -1.81
CA LYS A 364 31.01 17.98 -2.03
C LYS A 364 30.57 19.19 -1.17
N SER A 365 31.45 19.55 -0.23
CA SER A 365 31.70 20.88 0.38
C SER A 365 30.85 22.06 -0.12
N ASN A 366 30.24 22.92 0.72
CA ASN A 366 30.91 23.76 1.73
C ASN A 366 29.89 24.43 2.72
N PRO A 367 30.32 25.18 3.76
CA PRO A 367 29.50 25.43 4.96
C PRO A 367 28.80 26.80 5.04
N ALA A 368 27.74 26.87 5.84
CA ALA A 368 27.29 28.09 6.54
C ALA A 368 26.50 27.73 7.81
N SER A 369 26.69 28.51 8.87
CA SER A 369 26.13 28.30 10.21
C SER A 369 24.82 29.05 10.46
N SER A 370 23.85 28.44 11.13
CA SER A 370 22.91 29.16 12.01
C SER A 370 22.27 28.24 13.06
N GLN A 371 22.29 28.68 14.31
CA GLN A 371 21.59 28.05 15.44
C GLN A 371 20.12 28.49 15.46
N THR A 372 19.19 27.60 15.82
CA THR A 372 17.91 27.99 16.45
C THR A 372 17.46 26.93 17.47
N HIS A 373 16.74 27.39 18.50
CA HIS A 373 16.48 26.61 19.72
C HIS A 373 15.28 25.66 19.63
N ARG A 374 15.36 24.55 20.38
CA ARG A 374 14.24 23.66 20.70
C ARG A 374 13.22 24.38 21.60
N THR A 375 11.93 24.18 21.34
CA THR A 375 10.88 24.32 22.36
C THR A 375 9.98 23.09 22.36
N THR A 376 10.10 22.27 23.41
CA THR A 376 9.27 21.08 23.61
C THR A 376 7.92 21.49 24.19
N LYS A 377 6.81 21.21 23.50
CA LYS A 377 5.46 21.35 24.06
C LYS A 377 4.87 19.98 24.37
N THR A 378 4.74 19.69 25.66
CA THR A 378 4.06 18.50 26.18
C THR A 378 2.55 18.59 25.90
N ILE A 379 2.00 17.64 25.16
CA ILE A 379 0.54 17.55 24.91
C ILE A 379 -0.02 16.41 25.77
N ARG A 380 -0.93 16.73 26.69
CA ARG A 380 -1.74 15.74 27.42
C ARG A 380 -2.96 15.40 26.57
N ILE A 381 -3.19 14.12 26.30
CA ILE A 381 -4.39 13.64 25.62
C ILE A 381 -5.41 13.24 26.71
N ARG A 382 -6.64 13.78 26.63
CA ARG A 382 -7.79 13.31 27.41
C ARG A 382 -8.65 12.42 26.51
N GLN A 383 -9.07 11.27 27.04
CA GLN A 383 -10.05 10.39 26.37
C GLN A 383 -11.41 11.10 26.26
N TYR A 384 -12.13 10.86 25.16
CA TYR A 384 -13.51 11.28 24.98
C TYR A 384 -14.37 10.06 24.64
N GLN A 385 -15.41 9.82 25.44
CA GLN A 385 -16.42 8.80 25.15
C GLN A 385 -17.44 9.33 24.13
N LYS A 386 -18.13 8.40 23.46
CA LYS A 386 -18.81 8.61 22.18
C LYS A 386 -20.29 8.27 22.29
N ASP A 387 -21.13 9.27 22.53
CA ASP A 387 -22.59 9.08 22.52
C ASP A 387 -23.19 9.26 21.13
N LYS A 388 -24.08 8.32 20.78
CA LYS A 388 -24.91 8.34 19.57
C LYS A 388 -26.30 8.85 19.92
N SER A 389 -26.75 9.89 19.25
CA SER A 389 -28.17 10.10 18.98
C SER A 389 -28.35 10.87 17.67
N PHE A 390 -29.26 10.38 16.82
CA PHE A 390 -29.75 11.09 15.64
C PHE A 390 -31.23 10.73 15.50
N SER A 391 -32.10 11.73 15.60
CA SER A 391 -33.54 11.61 15.37
C SER A 391 -33.91 12.22 14.01
N MET A 392 -34.96 11.66 13.40
CA MET A 392 -35.54 12.21 12.16
C MET A 392 -36.30 13.51 12.43
N SER A 393 -36.31 14.39 11.42
CA SER A 393 -37.53 15.14 11.08
C SER A 393 -37.59 15.42 9.57
N GLN A 394 -38.81 15.51 9.05
CA GLN A 394 -39.13 15.82 7.64
C GLN A 394 -39.47 17.32 7.52
N GLN A 395 -39.35 17.93 6.33
CA GLN A 395 -40.50 18.41 5.52
C GLN A 395 -40.14 19.33 4.33
N ASN A 396 -40.82 19.02 3.23
CA ASN A 396 -41.20 19.79 2.02
C ASN A 396 -41.05 21.33 1.96
N SER A 397 -40.66 21.82 0.77
CA SER A 397 -41.49 22.63 -0.17
C SER A 397 -40.59 23.30 -1.23
N GLN A 398 -41.05 23.91 -2.33
CA GLN A 398 -42.01 23.63 -3.42
C GLN A 398 -41.82 24.80 -4.44
N TYR A 399 -42.13 24.60 -5.73
CA TYR A 399 -42.20 25.62 -6.82
C TYR A 399 -40.90 26.13 -7.50
N GLY A 400 -40.87 25.98 -8.84
CA GLY A 400 -40.28 26.96 -9.78
C GLY A 400 -41.41 27.75 -10.48
N PRO A 401 -41.30 28.20 -11.75
CA PRO A 401 -40.14 28.22 -12.65
C PRO A 401 -39.89 29.62 -13.30
N SER A 402 -38.78 29.80 -14.02
CA SER A 402 -38.74 30.71 -15.20
C SER A 402 -37.48 30.58 -16.06
N SER A 403 -37.68 30.81 -17.35
CA SER A 403 -36.75 30.98 -18.48
C SER A 403 -37.54 31.85 -19.50
N PRO A 404 -36.99 32.45 -20.59
CA PRO A 404 -35.81 32.01 -21.35
C PRO A 404 -34.97 33.12 -22.05
N LYS A 405 -34.10 32.72 -23.01
CA LYS A 405 -33.44 33.55 -24.07
C LYS A 405 -32.33 34.49 -23.57
N ARG A 406 -31.30 34.91 -24.31
CA ARG A 406 -30.66 34.63 -25.63
C ARG A 406 -29.29 35.37 -25.61
N ASP A 407 -28.26 35.12 -26.42
CA ASP A 407 -27.87 34.05 -27.36
C ASP A 407 -26.34 34.21 -27.60
N PHE A 408 -25.56 33.15 -27.84
CA PHE A 408 -24.19 33.30 -28.37
C PHE A 408 -23.72 32.12 -29.23
N SER A 409 -23.26 32.46 -30.43
CA SER A 409 -22.58 31.55 -31.35
C SER A 409 -21.06 31.62 -31.14
N GLU A 410 -20.37 30.47 -31.09
CA GLU A 410 -18.98 30.41 -31.54
C GLU A 410 -18.49 28.99 -31.86
N LYS A 411 -17.49 28.92 -32.75
CA LYS A 411 -16.93 27.67 -33.29
C LYS A 411 -15.99 27.03 -32.28
N ASN A 412 -16.34 25.84 -31.79
CA ASN A 412 -15.41 25.03 -30.99
C ASN A 412 -14.65 24.01 -31.86
N GLU A 413 -13.43 24.37 -32.27
CA GLU A 413 -12.42 23.38 -32.64
C GLU A 413 -12.07 22.54 -31.40
N LYS A 414 -12.64 21.35 -31.30
CA LYS A 414 -12.31 20.39 -30.23
C LYS A 414 -10.91 19.82 -30.46
N GLN A 415 -9.89 20.52 -29.95
CA GLN A 415 -8.60 19.89 -29.67
C GLN A 415 -8.84 18.68 -28.77
N LYS A 416 -8.51 17.48 -29.27
CA LYS A 416 -8.57 16.25 -28.47
C LYS A 416 -7.37 16.22 -27.52
N THR A 417 -7.57 16.70 -26.30
CA THR A 417 -6.67 16.41 -25.18
C THR A 417 -6.73 14.92 -24.86
N GLN A 418 -5.79 14.16 -25.43
CA GLN A 418 -5.59 12.76 -25.10
C GLN A 418 -4.68 12.69 -23.87
N THR A 419 -5.28 12.37 -22.72
CA THR A 419 -4.55 12.22 -21.46
C THR A 419 -3.53 11.10 -21.59
N ARG A 420 -2.24 11.39 -21.35
CA ARG A 420 -1.22 10.34 -21.21
C ARG A 420 -1.54 9.54 -19.96
N PHE A 421 -1.58 8.22 -20.10
CA PHE A 421 -1.64 7.33 -18.94
C PHE A 421 -0.25 7.28 -18.29
N CYS A 422 -0.21 7.71 -17.04
CA CYS A 422 0.75 7.22 -16.07
C CYS A 422 -0.09 6.96 -14.82
N ILE A 423 -0.13 5.71 -14.34
CA ILE A 423 -0.49 5.49 -12.94
C ILE A 423 0.64 6.12 -12.15
N LYS A 424 0.36 7.28 -11.54
CA LYS A 424 1.30 7.91 -10.60
C LYS A 424 1.33 7.06 -9.34
N THR A 425 2.23 6.09 -9.31
CA THR A 425 2.62 5.42 -8.06
C THR A 425 3.03 6.50 -7.07
N SER A 426 2.36 6.54 -5.92
CA SER A 426 2.52 7.55 -4.87
C SER A 426 3.77 7.31 -4.01
N ASP A 427 4.91 7.06 -4.66
CA ASP A 427 6.22 6.89 -4.03
C ASP A 427 7.30 7.74 -4.70
N ASN A 428 8.20 8.30 -3.89
CA ASN A 428 9.09 9.40 -4.26
C ASN A 428 10.29 8.97 -5.13
N PHE A 429 10.06 8.74 -6.42
CA PHE A 429 11.11 8.82 -7.45
C PHE A 429 10.77 9.93 -8.47
N TYR A 430 11.36 11.11 -8.25
CA TYR A 430 11.24 12.25 -9.16
C TYR A 430 11.97 12.00 -10.49
N LEU A 431 11.23 11.77 -11.57
CA LEU A 431 11.72 12.04 -12.92
C LEU A 431 11.11 13.35 -13.43
N HIS A 432 11.84 14.47 -13.23
CA HIS A 432 11.45 15.76 -13.80
C HIS A 432 11.59 15.77 -15.32
N ILE A 433 10.48 15.70 -16.05
CA ILE A 433 10.44 16.07 -17.47
C ILE A 433 10.01 17.53 -17.58
N ARG A 434 10.90 18.35 -18.16
CA ARG A 434 10.71 19.80 -18.34
C ARG A 434 9.47 20.09 -19.21
N ARG A 435 8.72 21.14 -18.87
CA ARG A 435 7.74 21.74 -19.79
C ARG A 435 8.47 22.20 -21.07
N PRO A 436 7.93 21.98 -22.28
CA PRO A 436 8.37 22.70 -23.45
C PRO A 436 8.17 24.21 -23.23
N LYS A 437 9.15 25.04 -23.60
CA LYS A 437 8.92 26.49 -23.72
C LYS A 437 7.87 26.72 -24.80
N GLN A 438 6.91 27.61 -24.53
CA GLN A 438 6.11 28.20 -25.60
C GLN A 438 7.05 29.00 -26.50
N PHE A 439 7.11 28.65 -27.79
CA PHE A 439 7.63 29.56 -28.80
C PHE A 439 6.49 30.48 -29.23
N SER A 440 6.65 31.77 -28.95
CA SER A 440 5.81 32.81 -29.54
C SER A 440 6.11 32.90 -31.04
N LEU A 441 5.09 32.73 -31.87
CA LEU A 441 5.15 33.17 -33.26
C LEU A 441 5.39 34.68 -33.30
N TYR A 442 6.50 35.11 -33.89
CA TYR A 442 6.66 36.51 -34.27
C TYR A 442 5.72 36.83 -35.43
N GLN A 443 5.00 37.94 -35.31
CA GLN A 443 4.42 38.60 -36.46
C GLN A 443 5.52 39.24 -37.29
N ASN A 444 5.50 39.00 -38.61
CA ASN A 444 5.66 39.97 -39.69
C ASN A 444 5.38 39.26 -41.02
#